data_AF-A0A1F9C248-F1
#
_entry.id   AF-A0A1F9C248-F1
#
_cell.length_a   1.000
_cell.length_b   1.000
_cell.length_c   1.000
_cell.angle_alpha   90.00
_cell.angle_beta   90.00
_cell.angle_gamma   90.00
#
_symmetry.space_group_name_H-M   'P 1'
#
loop_
_entity.id
_entity.type
_entity.pdbx_description
1 polymer ?
#
loop_
_entity_poly.entity_id
_entity_poly.type
_entity_poly.pdbx_seq_one_letter_code
_entity_poly.pdbx_strand_id
1 'polypeptide(L)'
;MTGTRNLRPTRPWVFLLLFGVLLSAGCSTGTGDSGLNLVTPSGSHPAGFLSTHTAFAISDTTQCESCHGSDLAGGIAKTSCFTSACHHGTKSSWALPAEHGASAKRAPGSSGFASCRICHGNDFAGGGSGVSCLNNAACHGSGVNSPHSRRLWRLTGTGNTHTNTDPANAVVCINCHASGANTNPPHPPPTPAPAGTPPGCFNSTLCHGVGPGGANHTVPFLAPTHTQSTQPTFTNDCSSCHAVTGTSPISAAPLCTVCHTAGSPFTLTNCTSCHAFPPNGAAGAAYPNIAGAHPVHIALNGAGTPISCDTCHNGLGTNTLNHYNRANARPGLNALRVPPGDAAFPATYNAKTGASSFSATALTCSNVSCHGGQANLNWQTGTLDVNTRCTSCHASGTAQFNSYNSGRHTNVGKHVSNGCTSCHDTARLALGHFTNLATSAFEQAPRATLLTGLQYNGATCNPGAGGISGCHDQKTW
;
A
#
# COMPACT_ATOMS: atom_id res chain seq x y z
N MET A 1 -23.09 37.88 -117.72
CA MET A 1 -23.43 36.50 -118.15
C MET A 1 -23.77 35.71 -116.88
N THR A 2 -24.96 35.91 -116.30
CA THR A 2 -26.20 35.11 -116.53
C THR A 2 -25.97 33.61 -116.48
N GLY A 3 -26.41 32.97 -115.39
CA GLY A 3 -26.36 31.52 -115.23
C GLY A 3 -26.85 30.99 -113.88
N THR A 4 -28.00 31.45 -113.39
CA THR A 4 -28.75 30.83 -112.28
C THR A 4 -29.40 29.51 -112.69
N ARG A 5 -29.40 28.50 -111.82
CA ARG A 5 -30.48 27.50 -111.60
C ARG A 5 -30.12 26.63 -110.37
N ASN A 6 -30.72 26.80 -109.20
CA ASN A 6 -32.08 26.47 -108.73
C ASN A 6 -32.24 25.01 -108.24
N LEU A 7 -32.55 24.85 -106.93
CA LEU A 7 -33.67 24.11 -106.31
C LEU A 7 -33.28 23.42 -104.97
N ARG A 8 -33.88 23.90 -103.87
CA ARG A 8 -34.35 23.08 -102.73
C ARG A 8 -35.82 22.69 -103.03
N PRO A 9 -36.55 21.79 -102.30
CA PRO A 9 -36.33 21.16 -100.98
C PRO A 9 -36.57 19.61 -100.96
N THR A 10 -36.27 18.84 -99.90
CA THR A 10 -37.26 18.30 -98.94
C THR A 10 -36.59 17.65 -97.68
N ARG A 11 -37.09 18.07 -96.50
CA ARG A 11 -37.21 17.47 -95.14
C ARG A 11 -37.14 15.91 -94.97
N PRO A 12 -37.12 15.31 -93.74
CA PRO A 12 -36.41 15.60 -92.45
C PRO A 12 -35.93 14.32 -91.64
N TRP A 13 -35.26 14.49 -90.48
CA TRP A 13 -34.88 13.50 -89.41
C TRP A 13 -33.86 12.41 -89.84
N VAL A 14 -32.86 11.92 -89.06
CA VAL A 14 -32.70 11.62 -87.64
C VAL A 14 -31.16 11.55 -87.33
N PHE A 15 -30.80 11.66 -86.06
CA PHE A 15 -29.53 11.26 -85.41
C PHE A 15 -28.50 12.35 -85.06
N LEU A 16 -28.79 12.91 -83.89
CA LEU A 16 -27.90 13.38 -82.83
C LEU A 16 -26.53 12.67 -82.69
N LEU A 17 -25.58 13.50 -82.25
CA LEU A 17 -24.47 13.21 -81.31
C LEU A 17 -23.23 12.49 -81.84
N LEU A 18 -22.22 13.29 -82.20
CA LEU A 18 -20.80 12.98 -81.96
C LEU A 18 -19.97 14.28 -82.01
N PHE A 19 -20.08 15.07 -80.94
CA PHE A 19 -19.08 16.09 -80.60
C PHE A 19 -18.84 15.97 -79.11
N GLY A 20 -17.69 15.42 -78.72
CA GLY A 20 -17.34 15.25 -77.33
C GLY A 20 -16.03 14.52 -77.14
N VAL A 21 -15.01 15.29 -76.75
CA VAL A 21 -13.86 14.87 -75.94
C VAL A 21 -12.76 14.08 -76.66
N LEU A 22 -11.78 14.82 -77.21
CA LEU A 22 -10.40 14.37 -77.39
C LEU A 22 -9.50 15.35 -76.62
N LEU A 23 -9.34 15.16 -75.31
CA LEU A 23 -8.27 15.78 -74.50
C LEU A 23 -8.02 15.07 -73.14
N SER A 24 -8.33 13.78 -73.03
CA SER A 24 -8.05 12.98 -71.84
C SER A 24 -7.44 11.63 -72.22
N ALA A 25 -6.32 11.67 -72.95
CA ALA A 25 -5.44 10.53 -73.14
C ALA A 25 -4.16 10.80 -72.34
N GLY A 26 -4.10 10.22 -71.13
CA GLY A 26 -2.93 10.35 -70.25
C GLY A 26 -3.19 10.01 -68.79
N CYS A 27 -4.09 9.08 -68.48
CA CYS A 27 -4.16 8.43 -67.17
C CYS A 27 -4.58 6.99 -67.43
N SER A 28 -3.67 6.06 -67.14
CA SER A 28 -3.77 4.63 -67.42
C SER A 28 -5.16 4.06 -67.12
N THR A 29 -5.84 3.55 -68.15
CA THR A 29 -6.69 2.37 -67.97
C THR A 29 -5.77 1.27 -67.49
N GLY A 30 -6.08 0.69 -66.34
CA GLY A 30 -5.22 -0.30 -65.69
C GLY A 30 -4.73 -1.40 -66.64
N THR A 31 -3.56 -1.94 -66.30
CA THR A 31 -2.78 -2.97 -67.01
C THR A 31 -1.92 -2.41 -68.16
N GLY A 32 -0.64 -2.13 -67.87
CA GLY A 32 0.31 -1.58 -68.84
C GLY A 32 1.77 -1.72 -68.44
N ASP A 33 2.32 -0.80 -67.63
CA ASP A 33 3.77 -0.58 -67.68
C ASP A 33 4.57 -0.77 -66.38
N SER A 34 4.03 -1.38 -65.32
CA SER A 34 4.87 -1.70 -64.15
C SER A 34 4.59 -3.03 -63.42
N GLY A 35 3.63 -3.86 -63.86
CA GLY A 35 3.32 -5.16 -63.23
C GLY A 35 2.87 -5.10 -61.75
N LEU A 36 2.92 -3.91 -61.15
CA LEU A 36 2.62 -3.59 -59.77
C LEU A 36 1.35 -2.73 -59.83
N ASN A 37 0.21 -3.26 -59.41
CA ASN A 37 -1.06 -2.52 -59.34
C ASN A 37 -0.99 -1.42 -58.25
N LEU A 38 -0.23 -0.36 -58.49
CA LEU A 38 0.07 0.71 -57.52
C LEU A 38 -1.09 1.66 -57.30
N VAL A 39 -2.04 1.71 -58.23
CA VAL A 39 -3.26 2.54 -58.14
C VAL A 39 -4.49 1.69 -58.41
N THR A 40 -5.58 2.04 -57.75
CA THR A 40 -6.93 1.54 -58.02
C THR A 40 -7.46 2.09 -59.35
N PRO A 41 -8.54 1.51 -59.90
CA PRO A 41 -9.15 2.03 -61.13
C PRO A 41 -9.59 3.51 -61.06
N SER A 42 -9.76 4.06 -59.86
CA SER A 42 -10.07 5.48 -59.64
C SER A 42 -8.82 6.38 -59.53
N GLY A 43 -7.62 5.85 -59.77
CA GLY A 43 -6.35 6.60 -59.75
C GLY A 43 -5.79 6.88 -58.36
N SER A 44 -6.42 6.36 -57.30
CA SER A 44 -5.91 6.46 -55.92
C SER A 44 -5.09 5.24 -55.53
N HIS A 45 -4.06 5.40 -54.69
CA HIS A 45 -3.33 4.25 -54.15
C HIS A 45 -4.24 3.31 -53.33
N PRO A 46 -4.00 1.99 -53.35
CA PRO A 46 -4.80 1.04 -52.59
C PRO A 46 -4.68 1.25 -51.08
N ALA A 47 -5.67 0.77 -50.33
CA ALA A 47 -5.63 0.82 -48.88
C ALA A 47 -4.34 0.15 -48.35
N GLY A 48 -3.68 0.80 -47.39
CA GLY A 48 -2.42 0.31 -46.83
C GLY A 48 -1.18 0.60 -47.67
N PHE A 49 -1.28 1.31 -48.82
CA PHE A 49 -0.12 1.64 -49.67
C PHE A 49 1.07 2.21 -48.91
N LEU A 50 0.85 2.99 -47.85
CA LEU A 50 1.94 3.59 -47.07
C LEU A 50 2.89 2.53 -46.43
N SER A 51 2.42 1.30 -46.18
CA SER A 51 3.26 0.22 -45.61
C SER A 51 4.17 -0.46 -46.64
N THR A 52 3.86 -0.33 -47.94
CA THR A 52 4.67 -0.85 -49.05
C THR A 52 5.32 0.25 -49.89
N HIS A 53 4.87 1.49 -49.70
CA HIS A 53 5.34 2.70 -50.39
C HIS A 53 6.85 2.84 -50.36
N THR A 54 7.50 2.59 -49.22
CA THR A 54 8.95 2.73 -49.10
C THR A 54 9.68 1.74 -50.00
N ALA A 55 9.21 0.50 -50.13
CA ALA A 55 9.85 -0.50 -50.99
C ALA A 55 9.80 -0.09 -52.46
N PHE A 56 8.68 0.48 -52.90
CA PHE A 56 8.51 0.98 -54.27
C PHE A 56 9.33 2.26 -54.53
N ALA A 57 9.30 3.22 -53.60
CA ALA A 57 10.00 4.49 -53.76
C ALA A 57 11.53 4.33 -53.70
N ILE A 58 12.06 3.37 -52.94
CA ILE A 58 13.49 3.08 -52.88
C ILE A 58 13.96 2.36 -54.15
N SER A 59 13.11 1.53 -54.76
CA SER A 59 13.50 0.74 -55.94
C SER A 59 13.59 1.58 -57.22
N ASP A 60 12.58 2.42 -57.48
CA ASP A 60 12.55 3.31 -58.65
C ASP A 60 11.41 4.33 -58.49
N THR A 61 11.71 5.62 -58.65
CA THR A 61 10.71 6.71 -58.57
C THR A 61 10.19 7.16 -59.93
N THR A 62 10.83 6.72 -61.03
CA THR A 62 10.49 7.11 -62.40
C THR A 62 9.04 6.76 -62.75
N GLN A 63 8.57 5.61 -62.26
CA GLN A 63 7.19 5.16 -62.43
C GLN A 63 6.14 6.09 -61.79
N CYS A 64 6.54 6.93 -60.83
CA CYS A 64 5.65 7.85 -60.12
C CYS A 64 5.53 9.22 -60.82
N GLU A 65 6.52 9.60 -61.63
CA GLU A 65 6.64 10.92 -62.25
C GLU A 65 5.48 11.25 -63.18
N SER A 66 4.94 10.24 -63.86
CA SER A 66 3.79 10.38 -64.78
C SER A 66 2.54 10.97 -64.10
N CYS A 67 2.36 10.72 -62.80
CA CYS A 67 1.22 11.22 -62.02
C CYS A 67 1.64 12.35 -61.05
N HIS A 68 2.81 12.25 -60.45
CA HIS A 68 3.29 13.17 -59.40
C HIS A 68 4.19 14.28 -59.91
N GLY A 69 4.46 14.33 -61.22
CA GLY A 69 5.35 15.28 -61.87
C GLY A 69 6.79 14.78 -61.91
N SER A 70 7.58 15.25 -62.87
CA SER A 70 9.01 14.92 -62.99
C SER A 70 9.84 15.39 -61.80
N ASP A 71 9.33 16.35 -61.04
CA ASP A 71 9.91 16.84 -59.78
C ASP A 71 9.27 16.18 -58.55
N LEU A 72 8.30 15.29 -58.73
CA LEU A 72 7.51 14.63 -57.69
C LEU A 72 6.85 15.61 -56.70
N ALA A 73 6.68 16.87 -57.10
CA ALA A 73 6.17 17.93 -56.24
C ALA A 73 4.64 18.05 -56.26
N GLY A 74 3.95 17.19 -57.01
CA GLY A 74 2.50 17.08 -56.96
C GLY A 74 1.86 16.70 -58.28
N GLY A 75 2.42 17.15 -59.41
CA GLY A 75 1.94 16.81 -60.75
C GLY A 75 0.42 16.93 -60.91
N ILE A 76 -0.18 15.99 -61.66
CA ILE A 76 -1.64 15.89 -61.80
C ILE A 76 -2.32 15.30 -60.56
N ALA A 77 -1.59 14.51 -59.75
CA ALA A 77 -2.08 13.90 -58.52
C ALA A 77 -2.25 14.90 -57.35
N LYS A 78 -1.76 16.14 -57.50
CA LYS A 78 -1.76 17.22 -56.51
C LYS A 78 -1.20 16.83 -55.14
N THR A 79 -0.36 15.79 -55.10
CA THR A 79 0.18 15.21 -53.88
C THR A 79 1.70 15.16 -53.98
N SER A 80 2.38 16.02 -53.22
CA SER A 80 3.84 16.12 -53.20
C SER A 80 4.47 15.01 -52.36
N CYS A 81 5.60 14.47 -52.77
CA CYS A 81 6.45 13.66 -51.89
C CYS A 81 6.94 14.49 -50.69
N PHE A 82 7.23 15.76 -50.90
CA PHE A 82 7.97 16.64 -49.98
C PHE A 82 7.11 17.34 -48.92
N THR A 83 6.26 16.58 -48.25
CA THR A 83 5.45 17.10 -47.14
C THR A 83 6.17 16.99 -45.79
N SER A 84 5.79 17.85 -44.85
CA SER A 84 6.24 17.76 -43.45
C SER A 84 5.79 16.49 -42.72
N ALA A 85 4.92 15.67 -43.32
CA ALA A 85 4.42 14.42 -42.74
C ALA A 85 5.14 13.17 -43.27
N CYS A 86 5.74 13.22 -44.47
CA CYS A 86 6.33 12.03 -45.13
C CYS A 86 7.81 12.22 -45.46
N HIS A 87 8.17 13.15 -46.35
CA HIS A 87 9.56 13.54 -46.63
C HIS A 87 9.90 14.88 -45.96
N HIS A 88 9.76 14.90 -44.65
CA HIS A 88 9.91 16.08 -43.80
C HIS A 88 11.31 16.72 -43.79
N GLY A 89 12.31 16.10 -44.43
CA GLY A 89 13.65 16.66 -44.62
C GLY A 89 13.66 17.97 -45.41
N THR A 90 12.58 18.30 -46.11
CA THR A 90 12.39 19.58 -46.81
C THR A 90 11.83 20.68 -45.90
N LYS A 91 11.31 20.35 -44.71
CA LYS A 91 10.90 21.34 -43.72
C LYS A 91 12.15 21.89 -43.03
N SER A 92 12.41 23.18 -43.24
CA SER A 92 13.44 23.91 -42.49
C SER A 92 13.26 23.67 -40.99
N SER A 93 14.37 23.38 -40.30
CA SER A 93 14.41 23.10 -38.86
C SER A 93 13.78 21.79 -38.37
N TRP A 94 13.31 20.89 -39.23
CA TRP A 94 12.75 19.61 -38.77
C TRP A 94 13.74 18.83 -37.88
N ALA A 95 15.02 18.80 -38.24
CA ALA A 95 16.05 18.11 -37.46
C ALA A 95 16.25 18.67 -36.02
N LEU A 96 15.70 19.83 -35.68
CA LEU A 96 15.82 20.39 -34.34
C LEU A 96 15.03 19.55 -33.31
N PRO A 97 15.59 19.30 -32.10
CA PRO A 97 14.90 18.55 -31.05
C PRO A 97 13.53 19.12 -30.65
N ALA A 98 13.36 20.44 -30.74
CA ALA A 98 12.11 21.13 -30.42
C ALA A 98 10.97 20.79 -31.40
N GLU A 99 11.30 20.35 -32.62
CA GLU A 99 10.33 20.04 -33.68
C GLU A 99 10.18 18.53 -33.85
N HIS A 100 11.25 17.84 -34.25
CA HIS A 100 11.24 16.39 -34.45
C HIS A 100 11.05 15.64 -33.12
N GLY A 101 11.79 16.03 -32.07
CA GLY A 101 11.66 15.40 -30.75
C GLY A 101 10.30 15.66 -30.10
N ALA A 102 9.70 16.84 -30.30
CA ALA A 102 8.35 17.12 -29.83
C ALA A 102 7.29 16.30 -30.59
N SER A 103 7.46 16.09 -31.90
CA SER A 103 6.57 15.23 -32.69
C SER A 103 6.64 13.76 -32.25
N ALA A 104 7.85 13.23 -32.00
CA ALA A 104 8.06 11.86 -31.53
C ALA A 104 7.43 11.60 -30.15
N LYS A 105 7.32 12.62 -29.30
CA LYS A 105 6.77 12.51 -27.94
C LYS A 105 5.23 12.54 -27.86
N ARG A 106 4.53 12.91 -28.94
CA ARG A 106 3.06 13.00 -28.98
C ARG A 106 2.41 11.61 -28.92
N ALA A 107 1.08 11.60 -28.71
CA ALA A 107 0.27 10.39 -28.82
C ALA A 107 0.42 9.74 -30.20
N PRO A 108 0.40 8.39 -30.29
CA PRO A 108 0.36 7.65 -31.55
C PRO A 108 -0.76 8.12 -32.48
N GLY A 109 -0.43 8.34 -33.76
CA GLY A 109 -1.37 8.77 -34.80
C GLY A 109 -0.62 9.29 -36.03
N SER A 110 -0.84 10.56 -36.40
CA SER A 110 0.02 11.27 -37.36
C SER A 110 1.34 11.76 -36.75
N SER A 111 1.62 11.40 -35.50
CA SER A 111 2.83 11.72 -34.72
C SER A 111 3.04 10.62 -33.67
N GLY A 112 4.07 10.75 -32.83
CA GLY A 112 4.44 9.73 -31.86
C GLY A 112 5.34 8.64 -32.44
N PHE A 113 6.05 7.90 -31.59
CA PHE A 113 7.01 6.89 -32.05
C PHE A 113 6.37 5.80 -32.93
N ALA A 114 5.09 5.47 -32.67
CA ALA A 114 4.39 4.47 -33.44
C ALA A 114 4.24 4.82 -34.92
N SER A 115 3.98 6.10 -35.23
CA SER A 115 3.82 6.55 -36.61
C SER A 115 5.14 6.59 -37.37
N CYS A 116 6.25 6.80 -36.65
CA CYS A 116 7.60 6.87 -37.24
C CYS A 116 8.12 5.51 -37.73
N ARG A 117 7.63 4.38 -37.19
CA ARG A 117 8.11 3.03 -37.55
C ARG A 117 7.90 2.69 -39.02
N ILE A 118 6.88 3.25 -39.66
CA ILE A 118 6.59 3.00 -41.08
C ILE A 118 7.72 3.46 -42.00
N CYS A 119 8.47 4.50 -41.60
CA CYS A 119 9.61 5.03 -42.35
C CYS A 119 10.95 4.59 -41.74
N HIS A 120 11.07 4.61 -40.42
CA HIS A 120 12.34 4.41 -39.72
C HIS A 120 12.61 2.94 -39.32
N GLY A 121 11.66 2.04 -39.55
CA GLY A 121 11.75 0.63 -39.16
C GLY A 121 11.20 0.37 -37.75
N ASN A 122 10.88 -0.89 -37.47
CA ASN A 122 10.28 -1.28 -36.19
C ASN A 122 11.22 -1.11 -34.99
N ASP A 123 12.52 -1.22 -35.24
CA ASP A 123 13.62 -1.03 -34.29
C ASP A 123 14.26 0.38 -34.40
N PHE A 124 13.75 1.21 -35.30
CA PHE A 124 14.30 2.51 -35.65
C PHE A 124 15.75 2.50 -36.15
N ALA A 125 16.23 1.39 -36.70
CA ALA A 125 17.59 1.27 -37.24
C ALA A 125 17.76 1.88 -38.65
N GLY A 126 16.71 2.51 -39.21
CA GLY A 126 16.78 3.20 -40.50
C GLY A 126 15.57 2.92 -41.39
N GLY A 127 15.10 1.68 -41.40
CA GLY A 127 13.95 1.25 -42.19
C GLY A 127 14.06 1.68 -43.66
N GLY A 128 12.91 2.01 -44.27
CA GLY A 128 12.85 2.53 -45.64
C GLY A 128 13.45 3.94 -45.80
N SER A 129 13.55 4.72 -44.73
CA SER A 129 14.17 6.05 -44.79
C SER A 129 15.71 6.01 -44.85
N GLY A 130 16.33 4.90 -44.42
CA GLY A 130 17.76 4.80 -44.18
C GLY A 130 18.27 5.63 -42.98
N VAL A 131 17.40 6.40 -42.31
CA VAL A 131 17.77 7.30 -41.20
C VAL A 131 17.47 6.64 -39.86
N SER A 132 18.53 6.27 -39.13
CA SER A 132 18.42 5.61 -37.83
C SER A 132 18.14 6.60 -36.69
N CYS A 133 17.22 6.24 -35.80
CA CYS A 133 17.03 6.91 -34.51
C CYS A 133 18.05 6.46 -33.46
N LEU A 134 18.69 5.30 -33.68
CA LEU A 134 19.72 4.78 -32.79
C LEU A 134 20.98 5.66 -32.89
N ASN A 135 21.76 5.67 -31.81
CA ASN A 135 22.93 6.53 -31.66
C ASN A 135 24.14 6.02 -32.48
N ASN A 136 24.00 6.05 -33.82
CA ASN A 136 24.95 5.47 -34.79
C ASN A 136 25.32 6.47 -35.91
N ALA A 137 25.34 7.78 -35.59
CA ALA A 137 25.75 8.89 -36.47
C ALA A 137 24.80 9.29 -37.62
N ALA A 138 23.66 8.61 -37.82
CA ALA A 138 22.73 8.95 -38.92
C ALA A 138 21.77 10.14 -38.64
N CYS A 139 21.53 10.51 -37.37
CA CYS A 139 20.84 11.76 -36.95
C CYS A 139 21.06 12.05 -35.45
N HIS A 140 21.09 11.00 -34.61
CA HIS A 140 21.25 11.12 -33.16
C HIS A 140 22.62 10.62 -32.65
N GLY A 141 23.73 11.07 -33.27
CA GLY A 141 25.10 10.65 -32.94
C GLY A 141 25.52 10.82 -31.47
N SER A 142 26.77 10.41 -31.14
CA SER A 142 27.26 10.36 -29.74
C SER A 142 27.22 11.75 -29.09
N GLY A 143 26.09 12.06 -28.46
CA GLY A 143 25.85 13.37 -27.86
C GLY A 143 24.38 13.74 -27.76
N VAL A 144 23.51 13.10 -28.55
CA VAL A 144 22.09 13.46 -28.57
C VAL A 144 21.30 12.67 -27.54
N ASN A 145 20.42 13.38 -26.84
CA ASN A 145 19.51 12.84 -25.84
C ASN A 145 18.40 12.04 -26.55
N SER A 146 18.18 10.80 -26.11
CA SER A 146 16.92 10.06 -26.28
C SER A 146 15.73 10.92 -25.78
N PRO A 147 14.45 10.48 -25.80
CA PRO A 147 13.34 11.25 -25.20
C PRO A 147 13.55 11.75 -23.74
N HIS A 148 14.62 11.31 -23.09
CA HIS A 148 15.22 11.83 -21.86
C HIS A 148 16.70 12.27 -22.08
N SER A 149 17.19 13.19 -21.24
CA SER A 149 18.59 13.61 -21.25
C SER A 149 19.58 12.51 -20.81
N ARG A 150 20.87 12.70 -21.12
CA ARG A 150 21.97 11.96 -20.45
C ARG A 150 21.91 12.16 -18.94
N ARG A 151 22.47 11.20 -18.19
CA ARG A 151 22.57 11.25 -16.72
C ARG A 151 23.15 12.61 -16.28
N LEU A 152 22.55 13.30 -15.31
CA LEU A 152 21.41 12.90 -14.47
C LEU A 152 20.06 13.04 -15.18
N TRP A 153 19.23 11.99 -15.05
CA TRP A 153 17.85 11.87 -15.57
C TRP A 153 16.83 12.70 -14.77
N ARG A 154 17.36 13.42 -13.78
CA ARG A 154 16.71 14.47 -13.01
C ARG A 154 17.60 15.68 -13.19
N LEU A 155 17.05 16.78 -13.69
CA LEU A 155 17.70 18.08 -13.49
C LEU A 155 17.84 18.26 -11.99
N THR A 156 18.99 18.76 -11.53
CA THR A 156 19.28 19.04 -10.12
C THR A 156 18.09 19.75 -9.49
N GLY A 157 17.29 19.00 -8.73
CA GLY A 157 16.26 19.48 -7.83
C GLY A 157 14.92 19.93 -8.43
N THR A 158 14.21 19.17 -9.29
CA THR A 158 12.70 19.12 -9.26
C THR A 158 11.95 18.25 -10.28
N GLY A 159 12.56 17.48 -11.20
CA GLY A 159 11.72 16.69 -12.12
C GLY A 159 12.39 15.60 -12.96
N ASN A 160 11.57 14.64 -13.41
CA ASN A 160 11.93 13.67 -14.46
C ASN A 160 12.16 14.43 -15.79
N THR A 161 13.06 13.96 -16.66
CA THR A 161 13.42 14.69 -17.89
C THR A 161 12.56 14.37 -19.12
N HIS A 162 11.62 13.43 -19.00
CA HIS A 162 10.64 13.04 -20.03
C HIS A 162 9.18 13.31 -19.63
N THR A 163 8.94 14.42 -18.90
CA THR A 163 7.62 14.82 -18.38
C THR A 163 6.56 15.14 -19.44
N ASN A 164 6.96 15.27 -20.71
CA ASN A 164 6.08 15.61 -21.82
C ASN A 164 5.93 14.50 -22.86
N THR A 165 6.36 13.27 -22.55
CA THR A 165 6.16 12.10 -23.41
C THR A 165 4.81 11.46 -23.13
N ASP A 166 4.00 11.25 -24.16
CA ASP A 166 2.70 10.60 -24.05
C ASP A 166 2.87 9.12 -23.61
N PRO A 167 2.15 8.65 -22.56
CA PRO A 167 2.25 7.27 -22.06
C PRO A 167 1.91 6.18 -23.08
N ALA A 168 1.11 6.48 -24.11
CA ALA A 168 0.78 5.50 -25.16
C ALA A 168 2.02 5.08 -25.98
N ASN A 169 3.14 5.80 -25.89
CA ASN A 169 4.42 5.38 -26.47
C ASN A 169 5.09 4.21 -25.72
N ALA A 170 4.56 3.76 -24.56
CA ALA A 170 5.13 2.66 -23.77
C ALA A 170 5.36 1.38 -24.57
N VAL A 171 4.45 1.05 -25.49
CA VAL A 171 4.57 -0.12 -26.39
C VAL A 171 5.78 -0.06 -27.32
N VAL A 172 6.35 1.13 -27.50
CA VAL A 172 7.56 1.32 -28.30
C VAL A 172 8.80 1.32 -27.42
N CYS A 173 8.73 2.02 -26.29
CA CYS A 173 9.84 2.12 -25.35
C CYS A 173 10.24 0.75 -24.79
N ILE A 174 9.28 -0.17 -24.63
CA ILE A 174 9.54 -1.51 -24.08
C ILE A 174 10.46 -2.37 -24.95
N ASN A 175 10.53 -2.09 -26.26
CA ASN A 175 11.44 -2.79 -27.16
C ASN A 175 12.91 -2.60 -26.75
N CYS A 176 13.23 -1.50 -26.07
CA CYS A 176 14.58 -1.19 -25.62
C CYS A 176 14.71 -1.15 -24.09
N HIS A 177 13.64 -0.85 -23.36
CA HIS A 177 13.67 -0.56 -21.92
C HIS A 177 12.82 -1.50 -21.07
N ALA A 178 12.52 -2.70 -21.58
CA ALA A 178 11.84 -3.74 -20.80
C ALA A 178 12.47 -3.89 -19.41
N SER A 179 11.67 -3.76 -18.36
CA SER A 179 12.11 -3.84 -16.96
C SER A 179 13.28 -2.91 -16.62
N GLY A 180 13.37 -1.73 -17.25
CA GLY A 180 14.45 -0.77 -17.02
C GLY A 180 15.78 -1.13 -17.68
N ALA A 181 15.79 -2.09 -18.61
CA ALA A 181 16.98 -2.48 -19.37
C ALA A 181 17.62 -1.31 -20.14
N ASN A 182 18.91 -1.46 -20.45
CA ASN A 182 19.71 -0.51 -21.24
C ASN A 182 19.79 0.92 -20.65
N THR A 183 19.55 1.06 -19.36
CA THR A 183 19.84 2.27 -18.57
C THR A 183 21.21 2.13 -17.90
N ASN A 184 21.90 3.25 -17.64
CA ASN A 184 23.18 3.26 -16.94
C ASN A 184 23.16 4.24 -15.75
N PRO A 185 23.18 3.76 -14.49
CA PRO A 185 23.11 2.34 -14.12
C PRO A 185 21.74 1.72 -14.46
N PRO A 186 21.65 0.38 -14.62
CA PRO A 186 20.38 -0.31 -14.78
C PRO A 186 19.42 0.02 -13.63
N HIS A 187 18.20 0.44 -13.94
CA HIS A 187 17.20 0.81 -12.93
C HIS A 187 15.89 0.00 -13.11
N PRO A 188 15.90 -1.30 -12.79
CA PRO A 188 14.69 -2.09 -12.82
C PRO A 188 13.68 -1.63 -11.75
N PRO A 189 12.37 -1.79 -12.00
CA PRO A 189 11.36 -1.55 -10.98
C PRO A 189 11.55 -2.53 -9.80
N PRO A 190 11.37 -2.09 -8.54
CA PRO A 190 11.57 -2.94 -7.35
C PRO A 190 10.74 -4.23 -7.35
N THR A 191 9.54 -4.17 -7.93
CA THR A 191 8.64 -5.30 -8.12
C THR A 191 8.29 -5.41 -9.60
N PRO A 192 8.76 -6.45 -10.32
CA PRO A 192 8.43 -6.65 -11.72
C PRO A 192 6.94 -6.82 -11.97
N ALA A 193 6.46 -6.37 -13.13
CA ALA A 193 5.09 -6.66 -13.55
C ALA A 193 4.87 -8.17 -13.74
N PRO A 194 3.65 -8.69 -13.50
CA PRO A 194 3.31 -10.05 -13.88
C PRO A 194 3.61 -10.34 -15.36
N ALA A 195 4.02 -11.56 -15.68
CA ALA A 195 4.26 -11.98 -17.06
C ALA A 195 2.99 -11.79 -17.91
N GLY A 196 3.15 -11.24 -19.12
CA GLY A 196 2.04 -10.95 -20.03
C GLY A 196 1.33 -9.61 -19.79
N THR A 197 1.75 -8.82 -18.80
CA THR A 197 1.19 -7.46 -18.59
C THR A 197 1.48 -6.58 -19.81
N PRO A 198 0.46 -5.89 -20.39
CA PRO A 198 0.68 -4.98 -21.51
C PRO A 198 1.68 -3.87 -21.18
N PRO A 199 2.50 -3.42 -22.15
CA PRO A 199 3.51 -2.38 -21.92
C PRO A 199 2.90 -1.09 -21.37
N GLY A 200 3.49 -0.55 -20.31
CA GLY A 200 3.03 0.68 -19.66
C GLY A 200 4.16 1.39 -18.93
N CYS A 201 4.14 2.72 -18.95
CA CYS A 201 5.16 3.51 -18.25
C CYS A 201 5.13 3.31 -16.74
N PHE A 202 3.95 3.02 -16.18
CA PHE A 202 3.62 3.11 -14.74
C PHE A 202 3.07 1.81 -14.15
N ASN A 203 3.38 0.67 -14.75
CA ASN A 203 2.89 -0.64 -14.33
C ASN A 203 4.03 -1.66 -14.13
N SER A 204 5.26 -1.19 -13.87
CA SER A 204 6.46 -2.01 -13.70
C SER A 204 6.88 -2.88 -14.89
N THR A 205 6.31 -2.67 -16.08
CA THR A 205 6.82 -3.30 -17.32
C THR A 205 8.01 -2.52 -17.91
N LEU A 206 8.15 -1.24 -17.53
CA LEU A 206 9.24 -0.32 -17.86
C LEU A 206 9.91 0.15 -16.54
N CYS A 207 10.32 1.43 -16.45
CA CYS A 207 11.07 1.95 -15.30
C CYS A 207 10.21 2.40 -14.10
N HIS A 208 8.92 2.74 -14.28
CA HIS A 208 8.08 3.25 -13.18
C HIS A 208 7.05 2.21 -12.75
N GLY A 209 6.90 2.04 -11.43
CA GLY A 209 5.95 1.10 -10.84
C GLY A 209 4.54 1.65 -10.64
N VAL A 210 4.40 2.97 -10.45
CA VAL A 210 3.11 3.66 -10.29
C VAL A 210 3.13 5.02 -10.98
N GLY A 211 1.96 5.51 -11.37
CA GLY A 211 1.80 6.82 -11.99
C GLY A 211 1.95 7.97 -11.00
N PRO A 212 2.14 9.21 -11.48
CA PRO A 212 1.99 10.39 -10.63
C PRO A 212 0.61 10.35 -9.93
N GLY A 213 0.61 10.38 -8.60
CA GLY A 213 -0.62 10.28 -7.79
C GLY A 213 -1.17 8.87 -7.55
N GLY A 214 -0.48 7.81 -8.01
CA GLY A 214 -0.83 6.41 -7.70
C GLY A 214 -0.40 6.01 -6.29
N ALA A 215 -1.09 5.02 -5.70
CA ALA A 215 -0.75 4.47 -4.39
C ALA A 215 0.65 3.82 -4.42
N ASN A 216 1.63 4.46 -3.77
CA ASN A 216 3.01 3.97 -3.68
C ASN A 216 3.20 2.92 -2.55
N HIS A 217 2.18 2.73 -1.70
CA HIS A 217 2.11 1.71 -0.67
C HIS A 217 0.67 1.24 -0.45
N THR A 218 0.49 0.08 0.19
CA THR A 218 -0.82 -0.49 0.52
C THR A 218 -1.47 0.23 1.71
N VAL A 219 -2.79 0.06 1.87
CA VAL A 219 -3.56 0.57 3.02
C VAL A 219 -4.27 -0.60 3.72
N PRO A 220 -4.03 -0.86 5.03
CA PRO A 220 -3.23 -0.06 5.96
C PRO A 220 -1.72 -0.18 5.72
N PHE A 221 -1.00 0.93 5.90
CA PHE A 221 0.45 0.98 5.77
C PHE A 221 1.09 0.75 7.14
N LEU A 222 1.59 -0.46 7.40
CA LEU A 222 2.05 -0.86 8.74
C LEU A 222 3.58 -0.79 8.92
N ALA A 223 4.29 -0.18 7.97
CA ALA A 223 5.74 -0.03 8.07
C ALA A 223 6.14 0.98 9.15
N PRO A 224 7.36 0.85 9.74
CA PRO A 224 7.93 1.82 10.67
C PRO A 224 7.87 3.27 10.20
N THR A 225 8.01 3.52 8.91
CA THR A 225 7.91 4.86 8.31
C THR A 225 6.55 5.51 8.49
N HIS A 226 5.49 4.72 8.68
CA HIS A 226 4.17 5.21 9.09
C HIS A 226 3.98 5.15 10.61
N THR A 227 4.24 4.00 11.23
CA THR A 227 3.90 3.77 12.65
C THR A 227 4.79 4.55 13.62
N GLN A 228 5.94 5.03 13.18
CA GLN A 228 6.86 5.88 13.96
C GLN A 228 6.99 7.29 13.35
N SER A 229 6.06 7.69 12.49
CA SER A 229 6.09 9.01 11.87
C SER A 229 5.88 10.11 12.92
N THR A 230 6.68 11.16 12.78
CA THR A 230 6.60 12.40 13.55
C THR A 230 6.07 13.53 12.67
N GLN A 231 5.64 14.64 13.27
CA GLN A 231 5.20 15.81 12.50
C GLN A 231 6.26 16.29 11.48
N PRO A 232 7.56 16.39 11.81
CA PRO A 232 8.60 16.72 10.84
C PRO A 232 8.76 15.69 9.71
N THR A 233 8.82 14.40 10.02
CA THR A 233 8.99 13.36 8.98
C THR A 233 7.77 13.28 8.06
N PHE A 234 6.56 13.42 8.60
CA PHE A 234 5.34 13.53 7.78
C PHE A 234 5.39 14.74 6.84
N THR A 235 5.82 15.89 7.34
CA THR A 235 5.92 17.12 6.54
C THR A 235 6.86 16.92 5.36
N ASN A 236 7.99 16.24 5.56
CA ASN A 236 8.97 16.01 4.50
C ASN A 236 8.58 14.90 3.53
N ASP A 237 8.02 13.80 4.02
CA ASP A 237 7.92 12.55 3.25
C ASP A 237 6.50 12.24 2.77
N CYS A 238 5.47 12.77 3.45
CA CYS A 238 4.07 12.35 3.25
C CYS A 238 3.15 13.50 2.83
N SER A 239 3.46 14.73 3.23
CA SER A 239 2.56 15.89 3.07
C SER A 239 2.28 16.28 1.61
N SER A 240 3.11 15.83 0.67
CA SER A 240 2.86 16.01 -0.77
C SER A 240 1.68 15.17 -1.28
N CYS A 241 1.28 14.13 -0.55
CA CYS A 241 0.23 13.21 -0.95
C CYS A 241 -0.92 13.12 0.07
N HIS A 242 -0.60 13.16 1.36
CA HIS A 242 -1.55 13.00 2.46
C HIS A 242 -1.78 14.31 3.22
N ALA A 243 -2.97 14.47 3.79
CA ALA A 243 -3.25 15.48 4.81
C ALA A 243 -3.71 14.82 6.11
N VAL A 244 -3.45 15.48 7.25
CA VAL A 244 -3.91 14.99 8.56
C VAL A 244 -5.43 15.13 8.68
N THR A 245 -5.95 16.31 8.30
CA THR A 245 -7.37 16.70 8.31
C THR A 245 -7.71 17.40 6.98
N GLY A 246 -9.00 17.58 6.68
CA GLY A 246 -9.45 18.37 5.53
C GLY A 246 -9.46 17.55 4.24
N THR A 247 -8.62 17.91 3.27
CA THR A 247 -8.55 17.20 1.98
C THR A 247 -7.10 16.90 1.66
N SER A 248 -6.81 15.64 1.34
CA SER A 248 -5.49 15.21 0.91
C SER A 248 -5.13 15.84 -0.45
N PRO A 249 -3.85 16.22 -0.68
CA PRO A 249 -3.38 16.69 -1.99
C PRO A 249 -3.66 15.71 -3.14
N ILE A 250 -3.66 14.39 -2.85
CA ILE A 250 -4.08 13.35 -3.77
C ILE A 250 -5.45 12.82 -3.36
N SER A 251 -6.42 12.87 -4.28
CA SER A 251 -7.82 12.49 -4.03
C SER A 251 -8.02 11.03 -3.58
N ALA A 252 -7.12 10.12 -3.98
CA ALA A 252 -7.13 8.72 -3.56
C ALA A 252 -6.45 8.47 -2.20
N ALA A 253 -5.73 9.45 -1.64
CA ALA A 253 -4.99 9.29 -0.40
C ALA A 253 -5.89 9.53 0.83
N PRO A 254 -6.05 8.56 1.75
CA PRO A 254 -6.85 8.76 2.94
C PRO A 254 -6.25 9.83 3.85
N LEU A 255 -7.12 10.58 4.54
CA LEU A 255 -6.72 11.45 5.64
C LEU A 255 -6.25 10.60 6.82
N CYS A 256 -5.30 11.11 7.61
CA CYS A 256 -4.90 10.44 8.85
C CYS A 256 -6.11 10.17 9.76
N THR A 257 -7.04 11.12 9.85
CA THR A 257 -8.23 11.02 10.71
C THR A 257 -9.25 9.97 10.28
N VAL A 258 -9.09 9.36 9.09
CA VAL A 258 -9.88 8.17 8.71
C VAL A 258 -9.54 6.99 9.62
N CYS A 259 -8.28 6.87 10.02
CA CYS A 259 -7.80 5.81 10.92
C CYS A 259 -7.58 6.31 12.36
N HIS A 260 -7.19 7.58 12.51
CA HIS A 260 -6.92 8.26 13.78
C HIS A 260 -8.12 9.12 14.20
N THR A 261 -9.18 8.46 14.66
CA THR A 261 -10.51 9.05 14.77
C THR A 261 -10.66 10.08 15.89
N ALA A 262 -9.85 10.00 16.94
CA ALA A 262 -9.88 10.96 18.03
C ALA A 262 -9.16 12.28 17.70
N GLY A 263 -8.34 12.30 16.63
CA GLY A 263 -7.60 13.49 16.21
C GLY A 263 -6.25 13.17 15.60
N SER A 264 -5.35 14.15 15.61
CA SER A 264 -4.01 14.00 15.01
C SER A 264 -3.20 12.90 15.71
N PRO A 265 -2.60 11.94 14.96
CA PRO A 265 -1.75 10.92 15.55
C PRO A 265 -0.47 11.48 16.20
N PHE A 266 -0.12 12.73 15.91
CA PHE A 266 1.05 13.39 16.51
C PHE A 266 0.78 13.91 17.92
N THR A 267 -0.49 14.12 18.28
CA THR A 267 -0.91 14.58 19.61
C THR A 267 -1.59 13.48 20.42
N LEU A 268 -2.35 12.61 19.74
CA LEU A 268 -3.08 11.50 20.33
C LEU A 268 -2.43 10.19 19.88
N THR A 269 -1.41 9.77 20.62
CA THR A 269 -0.61 8.60 20.29
C THR A 269 -1.24 7.32 20.85
N ASN A 270 -0.81 6.18 20.32
CA ASN A 270 -1.22 4.86 20.75
C ASN A 270 -2.76 4.73 20.74
N CYS A 271 -3.35 4.30 21.85
CA CYS A 271 -4.77 4.02 21.95
C CYS A 271 -5.61 5.31 21.95
N THR A 272 -5.08 6.41 22.51
CA THR A 272 -5.76 7.72 22.57
C THR A 272 -6.09 8.27 21.20
N SER A 273 -5.44 7.73 20.16
CA SER A 273 -5.77 8.00 18.76
C SER A 273 -7.19 7.60 18.37
N CYS A 274 -7.83 6.68 19.09
CA CYS A 274 -9.21 6.27 18.83
C CYS A 274 -10.05 6.31 20.12
N HIS A 275 -9.50 5.87 21.26
CA HIS A 275 -10.22 5.64 22.52
C HIS A 275 -9.34 5.85 23.76
N ALA A 276 -9.91 5.88 24.96
CA ALA A 276 -9.12 6.08 26.19
C ALA A 276 -8.14 4.91 26.44
N PHE A 277 -7.06 5.18 27.19
CA PHE A 277 -6.09 4.16 27.63
C PHE A 277 -5.92 4.15 29.16
N PRO A 278 -6.34 3.08 29.87
CA PRO A 278 -7.13 1.96 29.37
C PRO A 278 -8.51 2.40 28.84
N PRO A 279 -9.21 1.54 28.06
CA PRO A 279 -10.56 1.82 27.59
C PRO A 279 -11.54 1.77 28.77
N ASN A 280 -11.50 2.81 29.60
CA ASN A 280 -12.29 2.95 30.81
C ASN A 280 -12.94 4.34 30.77
N GLY A 281 -14.27 4.35 30.67
CA GLY A 281 -15.04 5.59 30.69
C GLY A 281 -15.73 5.83 32.03
N ALA A 282 -16.50 6.91 32.09
CA ALA A 282 -17.38 7.18 33.23
C ALA A 282 -18.50 6.14 33.33
N ALA A 283 -19.12 6.01 34.51
CA ALA A 283 -20.27 5.14 34.69
C ALA A 283 -21.35 5.42 33.62
N GLY A 284 -21.83 4.37 32.95
CA GLY A 284 -22.79 4.49 31.83
C GLY A 284 -22.16 4.77 30.46
N ALA A 285 -20.83 4.86 30.35
CA ALA A 285 -20.16 5.01 29.06
C ALA A 285 -20.34 3.78 28.17
N ALA A 286 -20.50 4.01 26.87
CA ALA A 286 -20.67 2.97 25.85
C ALA A 286 -19.33 2.42 25.34
N TYR A 287 -19.39 1.30 24.62
CA TYR A 287 -18.24 0.69 23.95
C TYR A 287 -17.48 1.69 23.06
N PRO A 288 -16.14 1.65 23.04
CA PRO A 288 -15.25 0.74 23.79
C PRO A 288 -14.81 1.25 25.16
N ASN A 289 -15.08 2.51 25.51
CA ASN A 289 -14.69 3.08 26.81
C ASN A 289 -15.73 2.76 27.89
N ILE A 290 -16.13 1.51 28.05
CA ILE A 290 -17.09 1.12 29.08
C ILE A 290 -16.42 1.25 30.45
N ALA A 291 -17.15 1.75 31.45
CA ALA A 291 -16.66 1.78 32.82
C ALA A 291 -16.32 0.37 33.35
N GLY A 292 -15.22 0.23 34.07
CA GLY A 292 -14.83 -1.03 34.71
C GLY A 292 -13.50 -0.96 35.46
N ALA A 293 -13.07 -2.07 36.06
CA ALA A 293 -11.88 -2.13 36.92
C ALA A 293 -10.54 -2.31 36.17
N HIS A 294 -10.43 -1.86 34.91
CA HIS A 294 -9.17 -1.88 34.17
C HIS A 294 -8.02 -1.17 34.92
N PRO A 295 -8.21 0.03 35.51
CA PRO A 295 -7.13 0.72 36.20
C PRO A 295 -6.56 -0.08 37.38
N VAL A 296 -7.39 -0.83 38.10
CA VAL A 296 -6.97 -1.63 39.27
C VAL A 296 -6.04 -2.76 38.83
N HIS A 297 -6.39 -3.48 37.76
CA HIS A 297 -5.59 -4.60 37.28
C HIS A 297 -4.32 -4.14 36.55
N ILE A 298 -4.42 -3.07 35.75
CA ILE A 298 -3.25 -2.51 35.06
C ILE A 298 -2.29 -1.83 36.05
N ALA A 299 -2.76 -1.37 37.22
CA ALA A 299 -1.87 -0.88 38.27
C ALA A 299 -0.95 -1.97 38.87
N LEU A 300 -1.26 -3.26 38.64
CA LEU A 300 -0.35 -4.37 38.97
C LEU A 300 0.81 -4.50 37.95
N ASN A 301 0.80 -3.72 36.87
CA ASN A 301 1.91 -3.60 35.94
C ASN A 301 3.13 -2.95 36.64
N GLY A 302 4.30 -3.56 36.51
CA GLY A 302 5.53 -3.08 37.16
C GLY A 302 5.95 -3.89 38.38
N ALA A 303 5.20 -4.92 38.75
CA ALA A 303 5.57 -5.79 39.86
C ALA A 303 6.72 -6.76 39.51
N GLY A 304 7.05 -6.96 38.23
CA GLY A 304 8.10 -7.91 37.77
C GLY A 304 7.60 -8.87 36.70
N THR A 305 6.27 -9.00 36.58
CA THR A 305 5.59 -9.47 35.36
C THR A 305 4.60 -8.41 34.86
N PRO A 306 4.66 -7.97 33.59
CA PRO A 306 3.74 -6.96 33.08
C PRO A 306 2.31 -7.50 33.01
N ILE A 307 1.40 -6.93 33.82
CA ILE A 307 -0.04 -7.07 33.58
C ILE A 307 -0.42 -6.03 32.53
N SER A 308 -0.84 -6.49 31.36
CA SER A 308 -1.19 -5.65 30.21
C SER A 308 -2.55 -6.04 29.65
N CYS A 309 -3.01 -5.32 28.62
CA CYS A 309 -4.26 -5.67 27.93
C CYS A 309 -4.22 -7.10 27.39
N ASP A 310 -3.05 -7.59 26.93
CA ASP A 310 -2.89 -8.92 26.37
C ASP A 310 -3.02 -10.04 27.43
N THR A 311 -2.73 -9.71 28.69
CA THR A 311 -2.93 -10.62 29.82
C THR A 311 -4.37 -11.07 29.96
N CYS A 312 -5.33 -10.18 29.67
CA CYS A 312 -6.76 -10.48 29.74
C CYS A 312 -7.40 -10.64 28.37
N HIS A 313 -6.80 -10.09 27.32
CA HIS A 313 -7.30 -10.10 25.96
C HIS A 313 -6.23 -10.67 25.01
N ASN A 314 -5.90 -11.95 25.20
CA ASN A 314 -4.82 -12.65 24.50
C ASN A 314 -4.89 -12.47 22.97
N GLY A 315 -3.85 -11.89 22.38
CA GLY A 315 -3.74 -11.59 20.96
C GLY A 315 -4.43 -10.27 20.54
N LEU A 316 -5.09 -9.58 21.47
CA LEU A 316 -5.79 -8.31 21.27
C LEU A 316 -5.20 -7.18 22.13
N GLY A 317 -4.00 -7.41 22.67
CA GLY A 317 -3.23 -6.37 23.33
C GLY A 317 -3.02 -5.13 22.46
N THR A 318 -2.62 -4.04 23.11
CA THR A 318 -2.23 -2.82 22.39
C THR A 318 -1.14 -3.12 21.36
N ASN A 319 -1.22 -2.47 20.19
CA ASN A 319 -0.30 -2.64 19.05
C ASN A 319 -0.39 -3.98 18.31
N THR A 320 -1.40 -4.83 18.56
CA THR A 320 -1.64 -5.99 17.70
C THR A 320 -2.49 -5.63 16.48
N LEU A 321 -2.23 -6.30 15.36
CA LEU A 321 -3.06 -6.16 14.14
C LEU A 321 -4.53 -6.51 14.42
N ASN A 322 -4.77 -7.50 15.28
CA ASN A 322 -6.12 -7.92 15.65
C ASN A 322 -6.84 -6.85 16.49
N HIS A 323 -6.15 -6.14 17.38
CA HIS A 323 -6.71 -4.98 18.06
C HIS A 323 -7.12 -3.91 17.03
N TYR A 324 -6.23 -3.56 16.09
CA TYR A 324 -6.53 -2.60 15.02
C TYR A 324 -7.73 -3.01 14.16
N ASN A 325 -7.78 -4.27 13.72
CA ASN A 325 -8.85 -4.80 12.86
C ASN A 325 -10.22 -4.76 13.55
N ARG A 326 -10.27 -4.88 14.88
CA ARG A 326 -11.51 -4.87 15.68
C ARG A 326 -11.90 -3.47 16.17
N ALA A 327 -10.94 -2.60 16.45
CA ALA A 327 -11.17 -1.26 16.99
C ALA A 327 -11.86 -0.30 16.00
N ASN A 328 -11.65 -0.48 14.68
CA ASN A 328 -12.08 0.49 13.66
C ASN A 328 -13.11 -0.02 12.65
N ALA A 329 -13.83 -1.12 12.96
CA ALA A 329 -15.02 -1.61 12.25
C ALA A 329 -15.11 -1.19 10.77
N ARG A 330 -14.12 -1.63 9.97
CA ARG A 330 -14.04 -1.27 8.55
C ARG A 330 -15.38 -1.63 7.89
N PRO A 331 -15.89 -0.83 6.93
CA PRO A 331 -17.10 -1.18 6.19
C PRO A 331 -17.04 -2.64 5.71
N GLY A 332 -18.02 -3.47 6.12
CA GLY A 332 -18.06 -4.91 5.83
C GLY A 332 -17.47 -5.83 6.92
N LEU A 333 -16.76 -5.31 7.93
CA LEU A 333 -16.15 -6.09 9.03
C LEU A 333 -16.82 -5.85 10.39
N ASN A 334 -17.99 -5.22 10.41
CA ASN A 334 -18.75 -4.93 11.64
C ASN A 334 -19.09 -6.17 12.45
N ALA A 335 -19.20 -7.35 11.81
CA ALA A 335 -19.42 -8.62 12.47
C ALA A 335 -18.21 -9.12 13.29
N LEU A 336 -17.02 -8.52 13.08
CA LEU A 336 -15.83 -8.78 13.90
C LEU A 336 -15.80 -7.95 15.19
N ARG A 337 -16.77 -7.04 15.38
CA ARG A 337 -16.93 -6.35 16.66
C ARG A 337 -17.38 -7.36 17.68
N VAL A 338 -16.54 -7.55 18.69
CA VAL A 338 -16.86 -8.45 19.78
C VAL A 338 -17.41 -7.60 20.91
N PRO A 339 -18.65 -7.85 21.38
CA PRO A 339 -19.19 -7.20 22.57
C PRO A 339 -18.22 -7.31 23.75
N PRO A 340 -18.35 -6.48 24.80
CA PRO A 340 -17.59 -6.68 26.04
C PRO A 340 -17.75 -8.14 26.51
N GLY A 341 -16.70 -8.93 26.38
CA GLY A 341 -16.79 -10.39 26.52
C GLY A 341 -15.55 -11.19 26.11
N ASP A 342 -14.65 -10.62 25.30
CA ASP A 342 -13.41 -11.29 24.87
C ASP A 342 -12.28 -11.24 25.90
N ALA A 343 -12.59 -11.41 27.19
CA ALA A 343 -11.54 -11.69 28.15
C ALA A 343 -11.08 -13.14 27.95
N ALA A 344 -10.01 -13.30 27.17
CA ALA A 344 -9.32 -14.55 26.90
C ALA A 344 -7.93 -14.48 27.55
N PHE A 345 -7.73 -15.24 28.61
CA PHE A 345 -6.48 -15.25 29.34
C PHE A 345 -5.50 -16.27 28.73
N PRO A 346 -4.18 -16.01 28.73
CA PRO A 346 -3.18 -17.02 28.47
C PRO A 346 -3.27 -18.17 29.50
N ALA A 347 -2.94 -19.39 29.06
CA ALA A 347 -2.97 -20.57 29.93
C ALA A 347 -2.06 -20.47 31.17
N THR A 348 -1.05 -19.60 31.12
CA THR A 348 -0.18 -19.24 32.25
C THR A 348 -0.95 -18.73 33.48
N TYR A 349 -2.14 -18.13 33.28
CA TYR A 349 -2.99 -17.60 34.36
C TYR A 349 -4.12 -18.54 34.78
N ASN A 350 -4.11 -19.80 34.31
CA ASN A 350 -5.07 -20.79 34.74
C ASN A 350 -4.85 -21.16 36.21
N ALA A 351 -5.94 -21.30 36.95
CA ALA A 351 -5.92 -21.93 38.26
C ALA A 351 -5.58 -23.43 38.13
N LYS A 352 -5.18 -24.06 39.23
CA LYS A 352 -4.87 -25.50 39.24
C LYS A 352 -6.12 -26.35 38.94
N THR A 353 -7.30 -25.80 39.21
CA THR A 353 -8.60 -26.45 39.01
C THR A 353 -9.16 -26.36 37.60
N GLY A 354 -8.54 -25.61 36.69
CA GLY A 354 -8.98 -25.56 35.30
C GLY A 354 -8.66 -24.28 34.56
N ALA A 355 -9.13 -24.21 33.32
CA ALA A 355 -8.95 -23.05 32.45
C ALA A 355 -9.68 -21.82 33.00
N SER A 356 -8.99 -20.69 32.98
CA SER A 356 -9.52 -19.38 33.32
C SER A 356 -10.60 -18.95 32.34
N SER A 357 -11.62 -18.25 32.83
CA SER A 357 -12.73 -17.76 32.02
C SER A 357 -13.35 -16.50 32.60
N PHE A 358 -14.06 -15.76 31.75
CA PHE A 358 -14.84 -14.59 32.13
C PHE A 358 -16.30 -14.77 31.69
N SER A 359 -17.23 -14.47 32.60
CA SER A 359 -18.65 -14.42 32.29
C SER A 359 -19.06 -12.99 32.00
N ALA A 360 -19.39 -12.67 30.76
CA ALA A 360 -19.88 -11.34 30.39
C ALA A 360 -21.25 -11.01 31.02
N THR A 361 -22.07 -12.03 31.29
CA THR A 361 -23.38 -11.86 31.92
C THR A 361 -23.28 -11.56 33.41
N ALA A 362 -22.44 -12.32 34.13
CA ALA A 362 -22.24 -12.12 35.56
C ALA A 362 -21.19 -11.04 35.87
N LEU A 363 -20.38 -10.68 34.86
CA LEU A 363 -19.18 -9.86 34.98
C LEU A 363 -18.24 -10.42 36.04
N THR A 364 -17.95 -11.72 36.00
CA THR A 364 -17.08 -12.39 36.97
C THR A 364 -16.02 -13.21 36.27
N CYS A 365 -14.83 -13.26 36.86
CA CYS A 365 -13.77 -14.18 36.45
C CYS A 365 -13.88 -15.50 37.22
N SER A 366 -13.50 -16.61 36.59
CA SER A 366 -13.46 -17.94 37.18
C SER A 366 -12.14 -18.62 36.84
N ASN A 367 -11.64 -19.50 37.73
CA ASN A 367 -10.42 -20.29 37.53
C ASN A 367 -9.18 -19.45 37.12
N VAL A 368 -9.08 -18.22 37.61
CA VAL A 368 -7.89 -17.37 37.42
C VAL A 368 -6.93 -17.57 38.60
N SER A 369 -5.65 -17.82 38.32
CA SER A 369 -4.61 -18.07 39.33
C SER A 369 -4.45 -16.89 40.31
N CYS A 370 -4.56 -15.65 39.82
CA CYS A 370 -4.41 -14.43 40.63
C CYS A 370 -5.47 -14.28 41.75
N HIS A 371 -6.67 -14.83 41.56
CA HIS A 371 -7.73 -14.85 42.58
C HIS A 371 -7.81 -16.20 43.31
N GLY A 372 -6.79 -17.04 43.12
CA GLY A 372 -6.69 -18.38 43.69
C GLY A 372 -7.81 -19.33 43.31
N GLY A 373 -8.53 -19.06 42.22
CA GLY A 373 -9.76 -19.78 41.89
C GLY A 373 -10.83 -19.75 43.00
N GLN A 374 -10.76 -18.79 43.94
CA GLN A 374 -11.69 -18.65 45.07
C GLN A 374 -12.65 -17.46 44.92
N ALA A 375 -12.11 -16.28 44.59
CA ALA A 375 -12.91 -15.06 44.54
C ALA A 375 -13.64 -14.89 43.20
N ASN A 376 -14.97 -14.96 43.24
CA ASN A 376 -15.87 -14.60 42.15
C ASN A 376 -16.48 -13.21 42.41
N LEU A 377 -15.64 -12.18 42.46
CA LEU A 377 -16.11 -10.81 42.62
C LEU A 377 -16.60 -10.26 41.28
N ASN A 378 -17.62 -9.41 41.33
CA ASN A 378 -18.04 -8.67 40.15
C ASN A 378 -16.90 -7.74 39.69
N TRP A 379 -16.57 -7.80 38.40
CA TRP A 379 -15.48 -7.07 37.76
C TRP A 379 -15.63 -5.55 37.86
N GLN A 380 -16.85 -5.03 37.85
CA GLN A 380 -17.11 -3.60 37.86
C GLN A 380 -17.35 -3.06 39.27
N THR A 381 -18.05 -3.82 40.11
CA THR A 381 -18.55 -3.35 41.41
C THR A 381 -17.94 -4.05 42.61
N GLY A 382 -17.21 -5.15 42.39
CA GLY A 382 -16.58 -5.92 43.45
C GLY A 382 -15.39 -5.19 44.06
N THR A 383 -15.25 -5.33 45.38
CA THR A 383 -14.14 -4.73 46.15
C THR A 383 -13.47 -5.77 47.01
N LEU A 384 -12.14 -5.76 47.01
CA LEU A 384 -11.31 -6.61 47.86
C LEU A 384 -10.21 -5.76 48.50
N ASP A 385 -10.11 -5.83 49.83
CA ASP A 385 -8.95 -5.31 50.54
C ASP A 385 -7.94 -6.45 50.71
N VAL A 386 -6.84 -6.36 49.96
CA VAL A 386 -5.76 -7.37 49.96
C VAL A 386 -5.11 -7.54 51.33
N ASN A 387 -5.09 -6.50 52.15
CA ASN A 387 -4.37 -6.51 53.43
C ASN A 387 -5.16 -7.18 54.55
N THR A 388 -6.47 -7.35 54.39
CA THR A 388 -7.35 -7.87 55.45
C THR A 388 -8.10 -9.14 55.04
N ARG A 389 -8.25 -9.41 53.74
CA ARG A 389 -9.07 -10.53 53.22
C ARG A 389 -8.26 -11.63 52.53
N CYS A 390 -7.19 -12.09 53.17
CA CYS A 390 -6.27 -13.10 52.60
C CYS A 390 -7.00 -14.39 52.15
N THR A 391 -7.97 -14.86 52.92
CA THR A 391 -8.72 -16.10 52.63
C THR A 391 -9.68 -15.97 51.45
N SER A 392 -9.93 -14.77 50.94
CA SER A 392 -10.66 -14.59 49.67
C SER A 392 -9.83 -15.03 48.45
N CYS A 393 -8.51 -15.12 48.59
CA CYS A 393 -7.61 -15.57 47.53
C CYS A 393 -6.92 -16.89 47.89
N HIS A 394 -6.57 -17.11 49.15
CA HIS A 394 -5.81 -18.29 49.57
C HIS A 394 -6.72 -19.31 50.26
N ALA A 395 -6.92 -20.47 49.63
CA ALA A 395 -7.60 -21.61 50.24
C ALA A 395 -6.64 -22.46 51.08
N SER A 396 -7.13 -23.06 52.16
CA SER A 396 -6.35 -24.04 52.93
C SER A 396 -6.09 -25.31 52.12
N GLY A 397 -4.88 -25.85 52.19
CA GLY A 397 -4.49 -27.13 51.58
C GLY A 397 -3.58 -26.96 50.36
N THR A 398 -3.74 -27.81 49.35
CA THR A 398 -2.88 -27.86 48.16
C THR A 398 -3.67 -27.89 46.84
N ALA A 399 -4.97 -27.58 46.92
CA ALA A 399 -5.89 -27.63 45.80
C ALA A 399 -5.65 -26.51 44.76
N GLN A 400 -5.03 -25.40 45.17
CA GLN A 400 -4.68 -24.27 44.30
C GLN A 400 -3.19 -23.92 44.40
N PHE A 401 -2.67 -23.20 43.40
CA PHE A 401 -1.27 -22.75 43.37
C PHE A 401 -0.92 -21.84 44.55
N ASN A 402 -1.83 -20.94 44.89
CA ASN A 402 -1.68 -20.01 46.00
C ASN A 402 -2.37 -20.52 47.28
N SER A 403 -2.69 -21.82 47.38
CA SER A 403 -3.19 -22.37 48.64
C SER A 403 -2.13 -22.29 49.74
N TYR A 404 -2.57 -22.11 50.98
CA TYR A 404 -1.68 -22.14 52.14
C TYR A 404 -1.75 -23.49 52.86
N ASN A 405 -0.60 -23.92 53.38
CA ASN A 405 -0.51 -25.06 54.30
C ASN A 405 0.34 -24.64 55.51
N SER A 406 -0.25 -24.62 56.71
CA SER A 406 0.44 -24.22 57.94
C SER A 406 1.41 -25.27 58.49
N GLY A 407 1.55 -26.42 57.80
CA GLY A 407 2.53 -27.46 58.15
C GLY A 407 2.29 -28.06 59.55
N ARG A 408 3.36 -28.18 60.36
CA ARG A 408 3.36 -28.81 61.69
C ARG A 408 2.50 -28.11 62.75
N HIS A 409 1.90 -26.97 62.44
CA HIS A 409 0.81 -26.37 63.22
C HIS A 409 -0.51 -27.06 62.85
N THR A 410 -0.60 -28.37 63.14
CA THR A 410 -1.72 -29.26 62.76
C THR A 410 -3.02 -28.99 63.50
N ASN A 411 -2.99 -28.17 64.56
CA ASN A 411 -4.19 -27.56 65.12
C ASN A 411 -4.64 -26.39 64.24
N VAL A 412 -5.10 -26.72 63.03
CA VAL A 412 -5.66 -25.78 62.04
C VAL A 412 -6.64 -24.80 62.69
N GLY A 413 -7.37 -25.23 63.73
CA GLY A 413 -8.32 -24.40 64.48
C GLY A 413 -7.74 -23.32 65.41
N LYS A 414 -6.44 -23.30 65.74
CA LYS A 414 -5.84 -22.27 66.63
C LYS A 414 -4.92 -21.28 65.94
N HIS A 415 -4.43 -21.59 64.74
CA HIS A 415 -3.51 -20.69 64.00
C HIS A 415 -4.24 -19.95 62.87
N VAL A 416 -5.12 -20.63 62.14
CA VAL A 416 -5.92 -19.99 61.08
C VAL A 416 -7.01 -19.08 61.67
N SER A 417 -7.50 -19.39 62.88
CA SER A 417 -8.49 -18.57 63.60
C SER A 417 -7.96 -17.22 64.07
N ASN A 418 -6.63 -17.06 64.23
CA ASN A 418 -6.01 -15.78 64.56
C ASN A 418 -5.83 -14.87 63.33
N GLY A 419 -6.03 -15.40 62.11
CA GLY A 419 -5.87 -14.66 60.85
C GLY A 419 -4.41 -14.53 60.40
N CYS A 420 -4.19 -14.41 59.08
CA CYS A 420 -2.84 -14.40 58.50
C CYS A 420 -1.96 -13.26 59.05
N THR A 421 -2.56 -12.10 59.34
CA THR A 421 -1.89 -10.91 59.85
C THR A 421 -1.46 -11.01 61.31
N SER A 422 -1.85 -12.06 62.05
CA SER A 422 -1.29 -12.32 63.39
C SER A 422 0.16 -12.77 63.34
N CYS A 423 0.62 -13.24 62.16
CA CYS A 423 1.96 -13.75 61.97
C CYS A 423 2.71 -12.98 60.89
N HIS A 424 2.01 -12.53 59.85
CA HIS A 424 2.60 -11.84 58.72
C HIS A 424 2.36 -10.34 58.75
N ASP A 425 3.39 -9.60 58.40
CA ASP A 425 3.39 -8.15 58.23
C ASP A 425 3.01 -7.82 56.77
N THR A 426 1.92 -7.09 56.57
CA THR A 426 1.42 -6.75 55.24
C THR A 426 2.36 -5.82 54.45
N ALA A 427 3.11 -4.95 55.12
CA ALA A 427 4.11 -4.10 54.47
C ALA A 427 5.30 -4.93 53.98
N ARG A 428 5.70 -5.95 54.74
CA ARG A 428 6.76 -6.88 54.32
C ARG A 428 6.28 -7.80 53.20
N LEU A 429 5.05 -8.31 53.28
CA LEU A 429 4.42 -9.10 52.21
C LEU A 429 4.35 -8.31 50.90
N ALA A 430 3.98 -7.04 50.93
CA ALA A 430 3.77 -6.21 49.74
C ALA A 430 4.98 -6.16 48.80
N LEU A 431 6.19 -6.29 49.34
CA LEU A 431 7.44 -6.29 48.57
C LEU A 431 7.57 -7.47 47.59
N GLY A 432 6.76 -8.54 47.72
CA GLY A 432 6.86 -9.75 46.90
C GLY A 432 5.53 -10.42 46.57
N HIS A 433 4.41 -9.91 47.11
CA HIS A 433 3.09 -10.51 46.91
C HIS A 433 2.61 -10.44 45.46
N PHE A 434 2.90 -9.36 44.76
CA PHE A 434 2.43 -9.17 43.38
C PHE A 434 3.53 -9.23 42.34
N THR A 435 4.77 -9.59 42.72
CA THR A 435 5.92 -9.32 41.86
C THR A 435 6.01 -10.22 40.62
N ASN A 436 5.46 -11.42 40.66
CA ASN A 436 5.47 -12.32 39.51
C ASN A 436 4.19 -13.16 39.46
N LEU A 437 3.17 -12.58 38.86
CA LEU A 437 1.84 -13.22 38.78
C LEU A 437 1.73 -14.29 37.69
N ALA A 438 2.73 -14.45 36.84
CA ALA A 438 2.77 -15.50 35.81
C ALA A 438 3.35 -16.82 36.34
N THR A 439 3.89 -16.85 37.55
CA THR A 439 4.39 -18.08 38.18
C THR A 439 3.56 -18.42 39.41
N SER A 440 3.66 -19.67 39.86
CA SER A 440 3.01 -20.14 41.09
C SER A 440 3.89 -19.96 42.34
N ALA A 441 5.12 -19.46 42.18
CA ALA A 441 6.06 -19.30 43.27
C ALA A 441 5.87 -17.93 43.94
N PHE A 442 5.92 -17.92 45.28
CA PHE A 442 5.98 -16.67 46.02
C PHE A 442 7.42 -16.16 46.03
N GLU A 443 7.62 -14.90 45.63
CA GLU A 443 8.94 -14.35 45.29
C GLU A 443 9.76 -13.92 46.53
N GLN A 444 9.36 -14.35 47.72
CA GLN A 444 10.07 -14.07 48.97
C GLN A 444 10.20 -15.28 49.87
N ALA A 445 11.24 -15.27 50.71
CA ALA A 445 11.40 -16.25 51.77
C ALA A 445 10.28 -16.09 52.82
N PRO A 446 9.61 -17.18 53.26
CA PRO A 446 8.53 -17.10 54.24
C PRO A 446 8.90 -16.37 55.55
N ARG A 447 10.17 -16.46 55.99
CA ARG A 447 10.64 -15.74 57.19
C ARG A 447 10.66 -14.22 57.03
N ALA A 448 10.84 -13.72 55.81
CA ALA A 448 10.97 -12.29 55.53
C ALA A 448 9.63 -11.55 55.65
N THR A 449 8.52 -12.29 55.65
CA THR A 449 7.16 -11.74 55.73
C THR A 449 6.61 -11.71 57.16
N LEU A 450 7.34 -12.29 58.12
CA LEU A 450 6.88 -12.42 59.50
C LEU A 450 7.00 -11.09 60.27
N LEU A 451 6.12 -10.92 61.25
CA LEU A 451 6.24 -9.87 62.26
C LEU A 451 7.51 -10.05 63.08
N THR A 452 8.27 -8.97 63.31
CA THR A 452 9.49 -9.00 64.12
C THR A 452 9.23 -9.48 65.54
N GLY A 453 8.06 -9.17 66.11
CA GLY A 453 7.65 -9.60 67.45
C GLY A 453 7.49 -11.12 67.60
N LEU A 454 7.44 -11.90 66.52
CA LEU A 454 7.46 -13.37 66.63
C LEU A 454 8.83 -13.89 67.10
N GLN A 455 9.89 -13.09 66.91
CA GLN A 455 11.27 -13.47 67.21
C GLN A 455 11.69 -14.80 66.55
N TYR A 456 11.21 -15.06 65.34
CA TYR A 456 11.57 -16.27 64.58
C TYR A 456 12.89 -16.08 63.84
N ASN A 457 13.85 -16.99 64.07
CA ASN A 457 15.19 -16.94 63.43
C ASN A 457 15.46 -18.10 62.45
N GLY A 458 14.46 -18.95 62.19
CA GLY A 458 14.60 -20.17 61.39
C GLY A 458 14.63 -21.46 62.19
N ALA A 459 15.07 -21.42 63.46
CA ALA A 459 15.16 -22.58 64.35
C ALA A 459 14.33 -22.42 65.64
N THR A 460 14.16 -21.20 66.13
CA THR A 460 13.40 -20.89 67.34
C THR A 460 12.39 -19.76 67.09
N CYS A 461 11.33 -19.70 67.89
CA CYS A 461 10.32 -18.65 67.90
C CYS A 461 9.91 -18.32 69.34
N ASN A 462 9.72 -17.05 69.67
CA ASN A 462 9.26 -16.61 70.99
C ASN A 462 8.33 -15.38 70.89
N PRO A 463 7.06 -15.59 70.47
CA PRO A 463 6.07 -14.52 70.31
C PRO A 463 5.78 -13.78 71.62
N GLY A 464 5.72 -14.51 72.74
CA GLY A 464 5.44 -13.92 74.07
C GLY A 464 6.49 -12.89 74.49
N ALA A 465 7.78 -13.21 74.30
CA ALA A 465 8.87 -12.26 74.59
C ALA A 465 8.89 -11.05 73.64
N GLY A 466 8.32 -11.17 72.44
CA GLY A 466 8.18 -10.06 71.50
C GLY A 466 6.84 -9.32 71.59
N GLY A 467 6.05 -9.59 72.64
CA GLY A 467 4.80 -8.86 72.92
C GLY A 467 3.59 -9.30 72.10
N ILE A 468 3.65 -10.45 71.42
CA ILE A 468 2.53 -11.00 70.66
C ILE A 468 1.74 -11.99 71.53
N SER A 469 0.48 -11.65 71.82
CA SER A 469 -0.45 -12.50 72.57
C SER A 469 -1.21 -13.49 71.67
N GLY A 470 -1.69 -14.60 72.23
CA GLY A 470 -2.53 -15.57 71.50
C GLY A 470 -1.77 -16.63 70.71
N CYS A 471 -0.45 -16.70 70.88
CA CYS A 471 0.42 -17.73 70.31
C CYS A 471 0.93 -18.70 71.41
N HIS A 472 2.14 -19.24 71.25
CA HIS A 472 2.84 -20.04 72.26
C HIS A 472 4.01 -19.25 72.84
N ASP A 473 4.61 -19.73 73.94
CA ASP A 473 5.85 -19.20 74.50
C ASP A 473 7.07 -19.60 73.62
N GLN A 474 8.24 -19.88 74.18
CA GLN A 474 9.40 -20.29 73.40
C GLN A 474 9.24 -21.70 72.79
N LYS A 475 9.55 -21.84 71.49
CA LYS A 475 9.65 -23.11 70.78
C LYS A 475 10.95 -23.21 69.97
N THR A 476 11.45 -24.42 69.85
CA THR A 476 12.63 -24.82 69.07
C THR A 476 12.24 -26.00 68.18
N TRP A 477 12.70 -26.02 66.93
CA TRP A 477 12.38 -27.06 65.95
C TRP A 477 13.61 -27.71 65.35
#